data_AF-A0A3B8YRP6-F1
#
_entry.id   AF-A0A3B8YRP6-F1
#
_cell.length_a   1.000
_cell.length_b   1.000
_cell.length_c   1.000
_cell.angle_alpha   90.00
_cell.angle_beta   90.00
_cell.angle_gamma   90.00
#
_symmetry.space_group_name_H-M   'P 1'
#
loop_
_entity.id
_entity.type
_entity.pdbx_description
1 polymer ?
#
loop_
_entity_poly.entity_id
_entity_poly.type
_entity_poly.pdbx_seq_one_letter_code
_entity_poly.pdbx_strand_id
1 'polypeptide(L)'
;VIFDVDPTFDHTDEWWEAIPEKIRPKKDQPYYHLLAENEKTHYTAYVSEQNLLMDESGDPVTHPEVDDIFGDLEDGRYEPLHIEH
;
A
#
# COMPACT_ATOMS: atom_id res chain seq x y z
N VAL A 1 1.29 4.34 3.72
CA VAL A 1 -0.18 4.33 3.86
C VAL A 1 -0.80 3.51 2.74
N ILE A 2 -1.84 2.73 3.03
CA ILE A 2 -2.62 1.97 2.03
C ILE A 2 -3.68 2.90 1.45
N PHE A 3 -3.79 3.00 0.12
CA PHE A 3 -4.82 3.82 -0.53
C PHE A 3 -5.79 3.04 -1.41
N ASP A 4 -5.45 1.80 -1.79
CA ASP A 4 -6.34 0.92 -2.55
C ASP A 4 -6.10 -0.56 -2.22
N VAL A 5 -7.08 -1.40 -2.53
CA VAL A 5 -7.06 -2.85 -2.27
C VAL A 5 -7.73 -3.64 -3.39
N ASP A 6 -7.00 -4.62 -3.90
CA ASP A 6 -7.53 -5.65 -4.79
C ASP A 6 -7.90 -6.91 -3.98
N PRO A 7 -9.12 -7.47 -4.11
CA PRO A 7 -9.52 -8.66 -3.37
C PRO A 7 -8.63 -9.89 -3.62
N THR A 8 -8.03 -9.95 -4.80
CA THR A 8 -7.11 -11.00 -5.27
C THR A 8 -6.05 -10.39 -6.16
N PHE A 9 -4.98 -11.12 -6.46
CA PHE A 9 -3.92 -10.67 -7.36
C PHE A 9 -4.44 -10.19 -8.73
N ASP A 10 -4.26 -8.90 -9.05
CA ASP A 10 -4.71 -8.25 -10.30
C ASP A 10 -3.60 -7.92 -11.33
N HIS A 11 -2.42 -8.56 -11.22
CA HIS A 11 -1.35 -8.42 -12.22
C HIS A 11 -1.29 -9.61 -13.18
N THR A 12 -0.44 -9.52 -14.20
CA THR A 12 -0.31 -10.60 -15.19
C THR A 12 0.29 -11.87 -14.59
N ASP A 13 -0.10 -13.02 -15.13
CA ASP A 13 0.47 -14.32 -14.74
C ASP A 13 1.99 -14.37 -14.97
N GLU A 14 2.48 -13.75 -16.04
CA GLU A 14 3.91 -13.65 -16.34
C GLU A 14 4.69 -12.94 -15.23
N TRP A 15 4.14 -11.83 -14.69
CA TRP A 15 4.76 -11.11 -13.58
C TRP A 15 4.81 -11.99 -12.34
N TRP A 16 3.73 -12.72 -12.06
CA TRP A 16 3.66 -13.64 -10.92
C TRP A 16 4.65 -14.81 -11.05
N GLU A 17 4.79 -15.35 -12.26
CA GLU A 17 5.75 -16.41 -12.57
C GLU A 17 7.20 -15.94 -12.48
N ALA A 18 7.47 -14.66 -12.79
CA ALA A 18 8.78 -14.04 -12.64
C ALA A 18 9.23 -13.93 -11.17
N ILE A 19 8.30 -13.98 -10.20
CA ILE A 19 8.65 -14.03 -8.78
C ILE A 19 9.24 -15.41 -8.44
N PRO A 20 10.40 -15.47 -7.77
CA PRO A 20 10.97 -16.73 -7.31
C PRO A 20 9.99 -17.51 -6.44
N GLU A 21 9.78 -18.79 -6.74
CA GLU A 21 8.77 -19.65 -6.10
C GLU A 21 8.79 -19.58 -4.56
N LYS A 22 9.99 -19.51 -3.97
CA LYS A 22 10.20 -19.45 -2.51
C LYS A 22 9.62 -18.22 -1.80
N ILE A 23 9.36 -17.14 -2.52
CA ILE A 23 8.79 -15.89 -1.97
C ILE A 23 7.50 -15.50 -2.69
N ARG A 24 6.96 -16.41 -3.51
CA ARG A 24 5.82 -16.11 -4.35
C ARG A 24 4.55 -15.96 -3.52
N PRO A 25 3.81 -14.85 -3.65
CA PRO A 25 2.59 -14.66 -2.88
C PRO A 25 1.43 -15.50 -3.42
N LYS A 26 0.55 -15.93 -2.52
CA LYS A 26 -0.71 -16.61 -2.88
C LYS A 26 -1.61 -15.62 -3.64
N LYS A 27 -2.20 -16.03 -4.76
CA LYS A 27 -3.09 -15.15 -5.55
C LYS A 27 -4.45 -14.89 -4.87
N ASP A 28 -4.94 -15.88 -4.12
CA ASP A 28 -6.23 -15.86 -3.42
C ASP A 28 -6.08 -15.21 -2.02
N GLN A 29 -5.66 -13.95 -2.02
CA GLN A 29 -5.59 -13.08 -0.84
C GLN A 29 -5.65 -11.62 -1.30
N PRO A 30 -5.95 -10.67 -0.40
CA PRO A 30 -5.91 -9.25 -0.74
C PRO A 30 -4.51 -8.76 -1.10
N TYR A 31 -4.46 -7.85 -2.07
CA TYR A 31 -3.26 -7.09 -2.43
C TYR A 31 -3.54 -5.61 -2.25
N TYR A 32 -2.53 -4.88 -1.81
CA TYR A 32 -2.68 -3.50 -1.40
C TYR A 32 -1.75 -2.60 -2.20
N HIS A 33 -2.28 -1.45 -2.61
CA HIS A 33 -1.50 -0.36 -3.16
C HIS A 33 -1.15 0.61 -2.03
N LEU A 34 0.14 0.86 -1.87
CA LEU A 34 0.67 1.68 -0.79
C LEU A 34 1.47 2.85 -1.37
N LEU A 35 1.35 4.00 -0.72
CA LEU A 35 2.42 5.00 -0.71
C LEU A 35 3.39 4.64 0.42
N ALA A 36 4.64 4.38 0.07
CA ALA A 36 5.69 3.94 0.98
C ALA A 36 6.90 4.86 0.94
N GLU A 37 7.66 4.88 2.02
CA GLU A 37 8.90 5.63 2.12
C GLU A 37 9.97 4.84 2.85
N ASN A 38 11.21 5.23 2.63
CA ASN A 38 12.34 4.83 3.44
C ASN A 38 13.24 6.06 3.68
N GLU A 39 14.36 5.88 4.37
CA GLU A 39 15.30 6.97 4.71
C GLU A 39 15.81 7.81 3.51
N LYS A 40 15.59 7.35 2.27
CA LYS A 40 16.18 7.95 1.06
C LYS A 40 15.16 8.37 0.00
N THR A 41 13.98 7.75 -0.04
CA THR A 41 13.03 7.96 -1.13
C THR A 41 11.60 7.58 -0.77
N HIS A 42 10.68 8.15 -1.53
CA HIS A 42 9.25 7.87 -1.59
C HIS A 42 8.94 7.03 -2.84
N TYR A 43 8.01 6.09 -2.76
CA TYR A 43 7.60 5.24 -3.88
C TYR A 43 6.23 4.59 -3.66
N THR A 44 5.56 4.23 -4.75
CA THR A 44 4.35 3.38 -4.73
C THR A 44 4.73 1.91 -4.72
N ALA A 45 4.03 1.10 -3.93
CA ALA A 45 4.23 -0.34 -3.86
C ALA A 45 2.91 -1.11 -4.04
N TYR A 46 3.00 -2.28 -4.66
CA TYR A 46 1.91 -3.25 -4.74
C TYR A 46 2.34 -4.53 -4.03
N VAL A 47 1.65 -4.89 -2.94
CA VAL A 47 2.10 -5.94 -2.02
C VAL A 47 0.96 -6.82 -1.54
N SER A 48 1.24 -8.10 -1.34
CA SER A 48 0.28 -9.05 -0.75
C SER A 48 0.10 -8.85 0.75
N GLU A 49 -1.09 -9.13 1.28
CA GLU A 49 -1.41 -9.08 2.71
C GLU A 49 -0.37 -9.79 3.60
N GLN A 50 0.04 -11.01 3.24
CA GLN A 50 1.02 -11.79 4.02
C GLN A 50 2.40 -11.13 4.18
N ASN A 51 2.71 -10.11 3.36
CA ASN A 51 3.98 -9.39 3.39
C ASN A 51 3.85 -8.04 4.11
N LEU A 52 2.68 -7.73 4.65
CA LEU A 52 2.44 -6.52 5.43
C LEU A 52 2.63 -6.79 6.92
N LEU A 53 3.13 -5.78 7.60
CA LEU A 53 3.14 -5.68 9.05
C LEU A 53 2.38 -4.42 9.44
N MET A 54 1.64 -4.49 10.54
CA MET A 54 0.97 -3.32 11.09
C MET A 54 2.03 -2.31 11.54
N ASP A 55 1.84 -1.05 11.17
CA ASP A 55 2.61 0.03 11.74
C ASP A 55 2.08 0.34 13.15
N GLU A 56 2.98 0.30 14.14
CA GLU A 56 2.68 0.59 15.54
C GLU A 56 3.15 2.00 15.94
N SER A 57 3.87 2.72 15.07
CA SER A 57 4.37 4.06 15.36
C SER A 57 3.24 5.10 15.31
N GLY A 58 2.35 4.99 14.31
CA GLY A 58 1.34 6.00 14.03
C GLY A 58 1.94 7.30 13.48
N ASP A 59 3.20 7.27 13.04
CA ASP A 59 3.87 8.42 12.46
C ASP A 59 3.32 8.72 11.06
N PRO A 60 3.21 10.00 10.66
CA PRO A 60 2.79 10.37 9.32
C PRO A 60 3.81 9.89 8.28
N VAL A 61 3.31 9.43 7.14
CA VAL A 61 4.12 9.19 5.94
C VAL A 61 4.32 10.53 5.23
N THR A 62 5.55 10.84 4.85
CA THR A 62 5.93 12.11 4.21
C THR A 62 5.90 12.07 2.67
N HIS A 63 5.26 11.04 2.10
CA HIS A 63 5.16 10.87 0.66
C HIS A 63 4.33 12.00 0.03
N PRO A 64 4.82 12.68 -1.02
CA PRO A 64 4.19 13.90 -1.54
C PRO A 64 2.75 13.69 -2.04
N GLU A 65 2.45 12.53 -2.61
CA GLU A 65 1.08 12.17 -3.05
C GLU A 65 0.10 11.88 -1.89
N VAL A 66 0.56 11.84 -0.63
CA VAL A 66 -0.35 11.65 0.51
C VAL A 66 -1.31 12.83 0.60
N ASP A 67 -0.80 14.06 0.46
CA ASP A 67 -1.60 15.28 0.55
C ASP A 67 -2.63 15.41 -0.60
N ASP A 68 -2.43 14.67 -1.69
CA ASP A 68 -3.32 14.65 -2.86
C ASP A 68 -4.44 13.59 -2.73
N ILE A 69 -4.27 12.58 -1.86
CA ILE A 69 -5.20 11.45 -1.71
C ILE A 69 -5.91 11.46 -0.35
N PHE A 70 -5.25 11.99 0.67
CA PHE A 70 -5.68 11.94 2.06
C PHE A 70 -5.75 13.33 2.68
N GLY A 71 -6.67 13.48 3.64
CA GLY A 71 -6.77 14.65 4.51
C GLY A 71 -5.86 14.52 5.73
N ASP A 72 -6.30 15.07 6.85
CA ASP A 72 -5.54 15.06 8.09
C ASP A 72 -5.33 13.63 8.64
N LEU A 73 -4.21 13.44 9.35
CA LEU A 73 -3.93 12.23 10.10
C LEU A 73 -4.52 12.35 11.51
N GLU A 74 -5.53 11.55 11.82
CA GLU A 74 -6.15 11.45 13.14
C GLU A 74 -6.02 10.01 13.69
N ASP A 75 -5.55 9.88 14.94
CA ASP A 75 -5.38 8.58 15.62
C ASP A 75 -4.62 7.50 14.80
N GLY A 76 -3.59 7.91 14.06
CA GLY A 76 -2.76 7.01 13.23
C GLY A 76 -3.45 6.54 11.94
N ARG A 77 -4.54 7.21 11.53
CA ARG A 77 -5.25 6.95 10.28
C ARG A 77 -5.46 8.25 9.52
N TYR A 78 -5.27 8.17 8.21
CA TYR A 78 -5.56 9.29 7.33
C TYR A 78 -7.05 9.33 7.03
N GLU A 79 -7.66 10.50 7.21
CA GLU A 79 -9.03 10.71 6.78
C GLU A 79 -9.10 10.77 5.24
N PRO A 80 -10.16 10.22 4.61
CA PRO A 80 -10.35 10.38 3.18
C PRO A 80 -10.46 11.86 2.82
N LEU A 81 -9.86 12.28 1.71
CA LEU A 81 -10.09 13.63 1.19
C LEU A 81 -11.60 13.82 0.95
N HIS A 82 -12.20 14.72 1.72
CA HIS A 82 -13.60 15.08 1.57
C HIS A 82 -13.73 15.97 0.32
N ILE A 83 -13.92 15.35 -0.85
CA ILE A 83 -14.19 16.10 -2.07
C ILE A 83 -15.68 16.50 -2.04
N GLU A 84 -15.99 17.72 -1.60
CA GLU A 84 -17.33 18.26 -1.78
C GLU A 84 -17.63 18.35 -3.30
N HIS A 85 -18.65 17.62 -3.72
CA HIS A 85 -19.11 17.50 -5.10
C HIS A 85 -20.12 18.60 -5.47
#